data_AF-A0AAX1N8D2-F1
#
_entry.id   AF-A0AAX1N8D2-F1
#
_cell.length_a   1.000
_cell.length_b   1.000
_cell.length_c   1.000
_cell.angle_alpha   90.00
_cell.angle_beta   90.00
_cell.angle_gamma   90.00
#
_symmetry.space_group_name_H-M   'P 1'
#
loop_
_entity.id
_entity.type
_entity.pdbx_description
1 polymer ?
#
loop_
_entity_poly.entity_id
_entity_poly.type
_entity_poly.pdbx_seq_one_letter_code
_entity_poly.pdbx_strand_id
1 'polypeptide(L)'
;MNLLIGKDNSLNNKLIEQIYYLTPIKRVELNDILEQKITSRGYIFVNLLDVDLPSSKVLSIIKNKFPNDCIVAMHCFQVDHMINNLMEEGYNAYISILDFSEDLSSILP
;
A
#
# COMPACT_ATOMS: atom_id res chain seq x y z
N MET A 1 -8.63 11.35 -7.59
CA MET A 1 -7.82 10.33 -8.30
C MET A 1 -7.23 9.45 -7.23
N ASN A 2 -7.22 8.14 -7.43
CA ASN A 2 -6.64 7.22 -6.46
C ASN A 2 -5.12 7.21 -6.58
N LEU A 3 -4.43 6.83 -5.51
CA LEU A 3 -2.97 6.77 -5.49
C LEU A 3 -2.49 5.37 -5.13
N LEU A 4 -1.37 4.96 -5.73
CA LEU A 4 -0.52 3.89 -5.22
C LEU A 4 0.79 4.53 -4.72
N ILE A 5 1.07 4.39 -3.43
CA ILE A 5 2.35 4.81 -2.83
C ILE A 5 3.33 3.65 -2.92
N GLY A 6 4.41 3.85 -3.68
CA GLY A 6 5.48 2.88 -3.93
C GLY A 6 6.50 3.37 -4.97
N LYS A 7 7.72 2.83 -4.89
CA LYS A 7 8.85 3.13 -5.80
C LYS A 7 8.57 2.62 -7.22
N ASP A 8 9.34 3.09 -8.19
CA ASP A 8 9.27 2.56 -9.55
C ASP A 8 9.90 1.16 -9.63
N ASN A 9 9.05 0.13 -9.60
CA ASN A 9 9.49 -1.25 -9.73
C ASN A 9 8.43 -2.12 -10.40
N SER A 10 8.82 -3.33 -10.80
CA SER A 10 7.97 -4.27 -11.53
C SER A 10 6.70 -4.65 -10.77
N LEU A 11 6.77 -4.77 -9.43
CA LEU A 11 5.62 -5.09 -8.58
C LEU A 11 4.59 -3.96 -8.61
N ASN A 12 5.01 -2.73 -8.30
CA ASN A 12 4.11 -1.57 -8.27
C ASN A 12 3.54 -1.24 -9.64
N ASN A 13 4.32 -1.43 -10.71
CA ASN A 13 3.85 -1.23 -12.07
C ASN A 13 2.74 -2.25 -12.42
N LYS A 14 2.91 -3.53 -12.08
CA LYS A 14 1.85 -4.53 -12.22
C LYS A 14 0.62 -4.21 -11.36
N LEU A 15 0.81 -3.80 -10.11
CA LEU A 15 -0.31 -3.43 -9.22
C LEU A 15 -1.12 -2.27 -9.79
N ILE A 16 -0.45 -1.27 -10.35
CA ILE A 16 -1.14 -0.15 -11.03
C ILE A 16 -1.92 -0.62 -12.23
N GLU A 17 -1.34 -1.46 -13.09
CA GLU A 17 -2.07 -2.01 -14.23
C GLU A 17 -3.34 -2.74 -13.79
N GLN A 18 -3.24 -3.59 -12.77
CA GLN A 18 -4.39 -4.34 -12.24
C GLN A 18 -5.46 -3.42 -11.63
N ILE A 19 -5.06 -2.42 -10.83
CA ILE A 19 -6.00 -1.49 -10.20
C ILE A 19 -6.60 -0.54 -11.25
N TYR A 20 -5.85 -0.15 -12.27
CA TYR A 20 -6.28 0.76 -13.34
C TYR A 20 -7.49 0.23 -14.11
N TYR A 21 -7.63 -1.09 -14.27
CA TYR A 21 -8.82 -1.71 -14.86
C TYR A 21 -10.09 -1.45 -14.05
N LEU A 22 -9.97 -1.22 -12.73
CA LEU A 22 -11.09 -0.97 -11.83
C LEU A 22 -11.33 0.53 -11.63
N THR A 23 -10.26 1.32 -11.52
CA THR A 23 -10.36 2.74 -11.22
C THR A 23 -9.10 3.52 -11.62
N PRO A 24 -9.21 4.79 -12.07
CA PRO A 24 -8.05 5.61 -12.37
C PRO A 24 -7.14 5.76 -11.14
N ILE A 25 -5.87 5.39 -11.32
CA ILE A 25 -4.85 5.40 -10.27
C ILE A 25 -3.53 5.96 -10.80
N LYS A 26 -2.74 6.58 -9.92
CA LYS A 26 -1.40 7.08 -10.21
C LYS A 26 -0.39 6.57 -9.18
N ARG A 27 0.81 6.16 -9.64
CA ARG A 27 1.96 5.90 -8.76
C ARG A 27 2.54 7.20 -8.24
N VAL A 28 2.89 7.23 -6.98
CA VAL A 28 3.69 8.28 -6.36
C VAL A 28 4.63 7.68 -5.34
N GLU A 29 5.78 8.30 -5.10
CA GLU A 29 6.65 7.87 -4.00
C GLU A 29 6.24 8.58 -2.71
N LEU A 30 6.57 7.98 -1.56
CA LEU A 30 6.22 8.57 -0.27
C LEU A 30 6.85 9.96 -0.07
N ASN A 31 8.05 10.20 -0.62
CA ASN A 31 8.70 11.51 -0.55
C ASN A 31 7.96 12.57 -1.39
N ASP A 32 7.37 12.19 -2.53
CA ASP A 32 6.57 13.10 -3.36
C ASP A 32 5.32 13.61 -2.63
N ILE A 33 4.79 12.79 -1.71
CA ILE A 33 3.66 13.16 -0.84
C ILE A 33 4.04 14.36 0.03
N LEU A 34 5.29 14.57 0.39
CA LEU A 34 5.71 15.73 1.19
C LEU A 34 5.90 16.97 0.31
N GLU A 35 6.42 16.81 -0.89
CA GLU A 35 6.95 17.92 -1.70
C GLU A 35 5.97 18.48 -2.75
N GLN A 36 5.02 17.67 -3.23
CA GLN A 36 4.21 18.05 -4.41
C GLN A 36 2.77 18.46 -4.07
N LYS A 37 2.14 19.28 -4.94
CA LYS A 37 0.68 19.52 -4.93
C LYS A 37 -0.08 18.33 -5.54
N ILE A 38 0.10 17.14 -4.96
CA ILE A 38 -0.69 15.96 -5.31
C ILE A 38 -2.04 16.07 -4.61
N THR A 39 -3.11 15.76 -5.36
CA THR A 39 -4.45 15.61 -4.81
C THR A 39 -4.88 14.16 -4.91
N SER A 40 -5.56 13.70 -3.87
CA SER A 40 -6.22 12.40 -3.83
C SER A 40 -7.66 12.61 -3.42
N ARG A 41 -8.51 11.70 -3.92
CA ARG A 41 -9.93 11.64 -3.57
C ARG A 41 -10.41 10.21 -3.82
N GLY A 42 -10.60 9.45 -2.76
CA GLY A 42 -11.03 8.06 -2.81
C GLY A 42 -10.06 7.15 -2.05
N TYR A 43 -9.31 6.34 -2.78
CA TYR A 43 -8.44 5.30 -2.23
C TYR A 43 -6.96 5.67 -2.37
N ILE A 44 -6.21 5.46 -1.29
CA ILE A 44 -4.76 5.50 -1.26
C ILE A 44 -4.27 4.11 -0.89
N PHE A 45 -3.70 3.44 -1.87
CA PHE A 45 -3.07 2.14 -1.73
C PHE A 45 -1.61 2.33 -1.33
N VAL A 46 -1.14 1.62 -0.30
CA VAL A 46 0.22 1.76 0.23
C VAL A 46 0.91 0.41 0.16
N ASN A 47 1.91 0.28 -0.72
CA ASN A 47 2.74 -0.92 -0.73
C ASN A 47 3.76 -0.85 0.42
N LEU A 48 3.44 -1.53 1.52
CA LEU A 48 4.25 -1.55 2.73
C LEU A 48 5.58 -2.32 2.58
N LEU A 49 5.73 -3.13 1.53
CA LEU A 49 7.00 -3.81 1.21
C LEU A 49 8.08 -2.85 0.68
N ASP A 50 7.67 -1.66 0.24
CA ASP A 50 8.49 -0.78 -0.58
C ASP A 50 8.62 0.63 -0.01
N VAL A 51 8.14 0.82 1.22
CA VAL A 51 8.30 2.05 2.01
C VAL A 51 9.33 1.81 3.10
N ASP A 52 10.33 2.69 3.18
CA ASP A 52 11.46 2.54 4.13
C ASP A 52 11.14 3.08 5.54
N LEU A 53 9.85 3.16 5.90
CA LEU A 53 9.36 3.69 7.19
C LEU A 53 8.38 2.72 7.85
N PRO A 54 8.29 2.73 9.20
CA PRO A 54 7.25 1.98 9.91
C PRO A 54 5.85 2.36 9.44
N SER A 55 4.95 1.37 9.35
CA SER A 55 3.57 1.54 8.87
C SER A 55 2.81 2.66 9.57
N SER A 56 2.96 2.80 10.88
CA SER A 56 2.34 3.87 11.68
C SER A 56 2.83 5.27 11.29
N LYS A 57 4.12 5.43 10.95
CA LYS A 57 4.67 6.69 10.46
C LYS A 57 4.17 7.02 9.05
N VAL A 58 4.14 6.01 8.18
CA VAL A 58 3.59 6.13 6.82
C VAL A 58 2.13 6.59 6.88
N LEU A 59 1.32 5.93 7.72
CA LEU A 59 -0.08 6.28 7.92
C LEU A 59 -0.26 7.72 8.41
N SER A 60 0.55 8.15 9.39
CA SER A 60 0.52 9.51 9.92
C SER A 60 0.80 10.55 8.82
N ILE A 61 1.85 10.34 8.02
CA ILE A 61 2.19 11.22 6.88
C ILE A 61 1.00 11.33 5.91
N ILE A 62 0.41 10.20 5.53
CA ILE A 62 -0.68 10.16 4.56
C ILE A 62 -1.94 10.82 5.14
N LYS A 63 -2.36 10.49 6.36
CA LYS A 63 -3.55 11.07 7.02
C LYS A 63 -3.41 12.57 7.22
N ASN A 64 -2.22 13.07 7.54
CA ASN A 64 -1.99 14.51 7.68
C ASN A 64 -2.24 15.27 6.37
N LYS A 65 -1.95 14.65 5.22
CA LYS A 65 -2.17 15.27 3.91
C LYS A 65 -3.54 14.98 3.30
N PHE A 66 -4.06 13.78 3.51
CA PHE A 66 -5.30 13.26 2.94
C PHE A 66 -6.22 12.70 4.03
N PRO A 67 -6.74 13.56 4.94
CA PRO A 67 -7.46 13.10 6.14
C PRO A 67 -8.77 12.37 5.87
N ASN A 68 -9.34 12.52 4.67
CA ASN A 68 -10.64 11.98 4.30
C ASN A 68 -10.56 10.78 3.33
N ASP A 69 -9.36 10.38 2.91
CA ASP A 69 -9.20 9.27 1.97
C ASP A 69 -9.15 7.93 2.69
N CYS A 70 -9.58 6.88 1.98
CA CYS A 70 -9.50 5.51 2.45
C CYS A 70 -8.10 4.96 2.18
N ILE A 71 -7.35 4.67 3.26
CA ILE A 71 -5.96 4.23 3.19
C ILE A 71 -5.93 2.70 3.32
N VAL A 72 -5.49 2.04 2.26
CA VAL A 72 -5.45 0.59 2.12
C VAL A 72 -3.99 0.13 2.20
N ALA A 73 -3.67 -0.67 3.21
CA ALA A 73 -2.37 -1.29 3.35
C ALA A 73 -2.22 -2.48 2.39
N MET A 74 -1.08 -2.59 1.72
CA MET A 74 -0.73 -3.72 0.87
C MET A 74 0.58 -4.34 1.37
N HIS A 75 0.55 -5.63 1.72
CA HIS A 75 1.74 -6.37 2.13
C HIS A 75 1.55 -7.87 1.81
N CYS A 76 2.51 -8.72 2.16
CA CYS A 76 2.40 -10.19 2.13
C CYS A 76 2.34 -10.82 3.53
N PHE A 77 1.70 -10.16 4.52
CA PHE A 77 1.58 -10.76 5.86
C PHE A 77 0.81 -12.08 5.80
N GLN A 78 1.35 -13.08 6.48
CA GLN A 78 0.80 -14.44 6.56
C GLN A 78 0.12 -14.74 7.91
N VAL A 79 0.14 -13.78 8.85
CA VAL A 79 -0.37 -13.99 10.21
C VAL A 79 -1.35 -12.90 10.61
N ASP A 80 -2.52 -13.30 11.12
CA ASP A 80 -3.63 -12.40 11.42
C ASP A 80 -3.27 -11.27 12.39
N HIS A 81 -2.42 -11.52 13.38
CA HIS A 81 -2.04 -10.49 14.35
C HIS A 81 -1.32 -9.30 13.68
N MET A 82 -0.57 -9.52 12.60
CA MET A 82 0.09 -8.43 11.88
C MET A 82 -0.90 -7.57 11.10
N ILE A 83 -1.94 -8.22 10.53
CA ILE A 83 -3.03 -7.54 9.85
C ILE A 83 -3.85 -6.73 10.87
N ASN A 84 -4.16 -7.32 12.02
CA ASN A 84 -4.89 -6.65 13.09
C ASN A 84 -4.14 -5.42 13.61
N ASN A 85 -2.81 -5.51 13.77
CA ASN A 85 -1.99 -4.36 14.16
C ASN A 85 -2.14 -3.19 13.17
N LEU A 86 -2.18 -3.46 11.85
CA LEU A 86 -2.43 -2.39 10.86
C LEU A 86 -3.83 -1.79 10.99
N MET A 87 -4.84 -2.61 11.27
CA MET A 87 -6.21 -2.12 11.45
C MET A 87 -6.30 -1.26 12.73
N GLU A 88 -5.63 -1.66 13.82
CA GLU A 88 -5.53 -0.91 15.07
C GLU A 88 -4.76 0.41 14.91
N GLU A 89 -3.72 0.45 14.06
CA GLU A 89 -3.05 1.70 13.67
C GLU A 89 -4.01 2.67 12.95
N GLY A 90 -5.06 2.13 12.33
CA GLY A 90 -6.13 2.90 11.70
C GLY A 90 -6.02 2.95 10.17
N TYR A 91 -5.38 1.96 9.54
CA TYR A 91 -5.63 1.68 8.12
C TYR A 91 -7.09 1.26 7.93
N ASN A 92 -7.68 1.61 6.79
CA ASN A 92 -9.09 1.34 6.52
C ASN A 92 -9.31 -0.09 6.00
N ALA A 93 -8.31 -0.67 5.34
CA ALA A 93 -8.34 -2.02 4.83
C ALA A 93 -6.92 -2.57 4.61
N TYR A 94 -6.83 -3.89 4.42
CA TYR A 94 -5.63 -4.61 4.07
C TYR A 94 -5.86 -5.48 2.83
N ILE A 95 -4.88 -5.51 1.93
CA ILE A 95 -4.84 -6.40 0.76
C ILE A 95 -3.52 -7.16 0.79
N SER A 96 -3.61 -8.50 0.68
CA SER A 96 -2.42 -9.33 0.45
C SER A 96 -1.99 -9.24 -1.01
N ILE A 97 -0.71 -8.95 -1.28
CA ILE A 97 -0.19 -8.70 -2.65
C ILE A 97 0.76 -9.78 -3.19
N LEU A 98 0.87 -10.91 -2.49
CA LEU A 98 1.51 -12.11 -3.02
C LEU A 98 0.68 -13.31 -2.56
N ASP A 99 0.04 -13.99 -3.49
CA ASP A 99 -0.53 -15.32 -3.26
C ASP A 99 0.60 -16.34 -3.43
N PHE A 100 1.27 -16.68 -2.33
CA PHE A 100 2.18 -17.82 -2.31
C PHE A 100 1.34 -19.11 -2.40
N SER A 101 0.81 -19.39 -3.58
CA SER A 101 0.40 -20.74 -3.96
C SER A 101 1.61 -21.65 -4.24
N GLU A 102 2.83 -21.11 -4.18
CA GLU A 102 4.05 -21.90 -4.06
C GLU A 102 4.35 -22.18 -2.58
N ASP A 103 3.81 -23.32 -2.18
CA ASP A 103 3.99 -24.00 -0.91
C ASP A 103 5.46 -23.94 -0.44
N LEU A 104 5.69 -23.51 0.80
CA LEU A 104 7.03 -23.36 1.41
C LEU A 104 7.86 -24.66 1.35
N SER A 105 7.15 -25.79 1.20
CA SER A 105 7.68 -27.14 0.95
C SER A 105 8.51 -27.27 -0.34
N SER A 106 8.40 -26.30 -1.27
CA SER A 106 9.21 -26.22 -2.49
C SER A 106 10.51 -25.43 -2.33
N ILE A 107 10.66 -24.67 -1.22
CA ILE A 107 11.78 -23.74 -0.99
C ILE A 107 12.73 -24.25 0.10
N LEU A 108 12.26 -25.09 1.02
CA LEU A 108 13.09 -25.68 2.07
C LEU A 108 13.39 -27.16 1.75
N PRO A 109 14.66 -27.56 1.57
CA PRO A 109 15.03 -28.98 1.48
C PRO A 109 14.83 -29.72 2.80
#